data_AF-A0A4V1AMT9-F1
#
_entry.id   AF-A0A4V1AMT9-F1
#
_cell.length_a   1.000
_cell.length_b   1.000
_cell.length_c   1.000
_cell.angle_alpha   90.00
_cell.angle_beta   90.00
_cell.angle_gamma   90.00
#
_symmetry.space_group_name_H-M   'P 1'
#
loop_
_entity.id
_entity.type
_entity.pdbx_description
1 polymer ?
#
loop_
_entity_poly.entity_id
_entity_poly.type
_entity_poly.pdbx_seq_one_letter_code
_entity_poly.pdbx_strand_id
1 'polypeptide(L)'
;MKSSNKVVILLSFLLLTIVILVIVLATLSPESDQDLYIRSVNDVEVVTNKLTETDFQQKLITKLKDEGYKPTGSIGYTIFSMEKKQMTIVLHGIDSNRSKAENYIQELTNQLSSSIGLGTFEVTILEDND
;
A
#
# COMPACT_ATOMS: atom_id res chain seq x y z
N MET A 1 13.15 -51.67 -36.76
CA MET A 1 12.10 -51.14 -35.86
C MET A 1 12.67 -50.62 -34.54
N LYS A 2 13.55 -49.59 -34.52
CA LYS A 2 14.21 -49.09 -33.28
C LYS A 2 13.99 -47.58 -32.99
N SER A 3 13.34 -46.85 -33.90
CA SER A 3 13.06 -45.41 -33.77
C SER A 3 11.68 -45.08 -33.20
N SER A 4 10.75 -46.02 -33.19
CA SER A 4 9.34 -45.79 -32.82
C SER A 4 9.17 -45.44 -31.33
N ASN A 5 9.93 -46.08 -30.43
CA ASN A 5 9.84 -45.81 -28.98
C ASN A 5 10.29 -44.40 -28.60
N LYS A 6 11.25 -43.80 -29.33
CA LYS A 6 11.70 -42.43 -29.07
C LYS A 6 10.63 -41.40 -29.43
N VAL A 7 9.88 -41.67 -30.51
CA VAL A 7 8.77 -40.82 -30.96
C VAL A 7 7.61 -40.88 -29.95
N VAL A 8 7.28 -42.06 -29.43
CA VAL A 8 6.23 -42.23 -28.40
C VAL A 8 6.61 -41.53 -27.09
N ILE A 9 7.87 -41.63 -26.66
CA ILE A 9 8.36 -40.93 -25.46
C ILE A 9 8.33 -39.41 -25.64
N LEU A 10 8.72 -38.89 -26.81
CA LEU A 10 8.64 -37.46 -27.13
C LEU A 10 7.20 -36.94 -27.14
N LEU A 11 6.26 -37.70 -27.71
CA LEU A 11 4.83 -37.36 -27.72
C LEU A 11 4.23 -37.35 -26.31
N SER A 12 4.59 -38.32 -25.48
CA SER A 12 4.21 -38.35 -24.06
C SER A 12 4.71 -37.13 -23.30
N PHE A 13 5.97 -36.75 -23.52
CA PHE A 13 6.56 -35.59 -22.85
C PHE A 13 5.91 -34.28 -23.32
N LEU A 14 5.63 -34.16 -24.62
CA LEU A 14 4.92 -33.01 -25.20
C LEU A 14 3.52 -32.85 -24.60
N LEU A 15 2.76 -33.95 -24.50
CA LEU A 15 1.44 -33.95 -23.86
C LEU A 15 1.52 -33.51 -22.40
N LEU A 16 2.50 -34.01 -21.65
CA LEU A 16 2.70 -33.62 -20.26
C LEU A 16 2.97 -32.11 -20.13
N THR A 17 3.84 -31.55 -20.99
CA THR A 17 4.13 -30.11 -20.97
C THR A 17 2.92 -29.25 -21.30
N ILE A 18 2.05 -29.70 -22.22
CA ILE A 18 0.82 -28.99 -22.56
C ILE A 18 -0.15 -28.98 -21.37
N VAL A 19 -0.30 -30.12 -20.69
CA VAL A 19 -1.16 -30.22 -19.50
C VAL A 19 -0.67 -29.29 -18.38
N ILE A 20 0.64 -29.27 -18.12
CA ILE A 20 1.23 -28.37 -17.12
C ILE A 20 0.99 -26.91 -17.50
N LEU A 21 1.19 -26.55 -18.77
CA LEU A 21 0.96 -25.20 -19.26
C LEU A 21 -0.50 -24.76 -19.08
N VAL A 22 -1.46 -25.65 -19.37
CA VAL A 22 -2.89 -25.38 -19.20
C VAL A 22 -3.24 -25.16 -17.72
N ILE A 23 -2.66 -25.93 -16.80
CA ILE A 23 -2.87 -25.74 -15.35
C ILE A 23 -2.33 -24.37 -14.91
N VAL A 24 -1.12 -23.99 -15.33
CA VAL A 24 -0.53 -22.68 -15.00
C VAL A 24 -1.41 -21.54 -15.54
N LEU A 25 -1.88 -21.65 -16.78
CA LEU A 25 -2.76 -20.66 -17.40
C LEU A 25 -4.12 -20.56 -16.69
N ALA A 26 -4.68 -21.69 -16.22
CA ALA A 26 -5.93 -21.70 -15.47
C ALA A 26 -5.79 -21.00 -14.09
N THR A 27 -4.64 -21.15 -13.44
CA THR A 27 -4.34 -20.46 -12.17
C THR A 27 -4.08 -18.96 -12.33
N LEU A 28 -3.82 -18.49 -13.55
CA LEU A 28 -3.61 -17.06 -13.86
C LEU A 28 -4.92 -16.33 -14.18
N SER A 29 -6.08 -16.92 -13.85
CA SER A 29 -7.37 -16.26 -14.04
C SER A 29 -7.36 -14.89 -13.35
N PRO A 30 -7.62 -13.80 -14.08
CA PRO A 30 -7.63 -12.47 -13.48
C PRO A 30 -8.69 -12.41 -12.39
N GLU A 31 -8.36 -11.79 -11.25
CA GLU A 31 -9.33 -11.52 -10.18
C GLU A 31 -10.54 -10.78 -10.77
N SER A 32 -11.75 -11.16 -10.32
CA SER A 32 -12.95 -10.47 -10.78
C SER A 32 -13.05 -9.08 -10.17
N ASP A 33 -13.75 -8.16 -10.84
CA ASP A 33 -14.01 -6.81 -10.32
C ASP A 33 -14.71 -6.84 -8.96
N GLN A 34 -15.53 -7.86 -8.70
CA GLN A 34 -16.22 -8.05 -7.43
C GLN A 34 -15.25 -8.44 -6.31
N ASP A 35 -14.29 -9.31 -6.59
CA ASP A 35 -13.26 -9.72 -5.62
C ASP A 35 -12.35 -8.54 -5.27
N LEU A 36 -11.97 -7.75 -6.28
CA LEU A 36 -11.20 -6.51 -6.10
C LEU A 36 -11.95 -5.49 -5.24
N TYR A 37 -13.26 -5.32 -5.47
CA TYR A 37 -14.09 -4.42 -4.67
C TYR A 37 -14.15 -4.87 -3.21
N ILE A 38 -14.46 -6.14 -2.93
CA ILE A 38 -14.55 -6.66 -1.55
C ILE A 38 -13.21 -6.52 -0.83
N ARG A 39 -12.09 -6.81 -1.51
CA ARG A 39 -10.75 -6.59 -0.96
C ARG A 39 -10.52 -5.13 -0.62
N SER A 40 -10.89 -4.20 -1.50
CA SER A 40 -10.72 -2.76 -1.24
C SER A 40 -11.53 -2.28 -0.02
N VAL A 41 -12.77 -2.77 0.14
CA VAL A 41 -13.61 -2.44 1.30
C VAL A 41 -13.01 -2.97 2.60
N ASN A 42 -12.52 -4.21 2.58
CA ASN A 42 -11.83 -4.80 3.73
C ASN A 42 -10.54 -4.04 4.07
N ASP A 43 -9.75 -3.65 3.07
CA ASP A 43 -8.53 -2.86 3.26
C ASP A 43 -8.85 -1.51 3.92
N VAL A 44 -9.90 -0.82 3.47
CA VAL A 44 -10.37 0.45 4.06
C VAL A 44 -10.76 0.25 5.53
N GLU A 45 -11.53 -0.79 5.83
CA GLU A 45 -11.95 -1.09 7.20
C GLU A 45 -10.76 -1.40 8.11
N VAL A 46 -9.86 -2.28 7.68
CA VAL A 46 -8.66 -2.67 8.45
C VAL A 46 -7.80 -1.45 8.76
N VAL A 47 -7.52 -0.61 7.75
CA VAL A 47 -6.70 0.59 7.94
C VAL A 47 -7.41 1.57 8.88
N THR A 48 -8.70 1.84 8.65
CA THR A 48 -9.48 2.81 9.45
C THR A 48 -9.57 2.39 10.91
N ASN A 49 -9.85 1.11 11.17
CA ASN A 49 -9.88 0.56 12.52
C ASN A 49 -8.51 0.69 13.17
N LYS A 50 -7.43 0.34 12.47
CA LYS A 50 -6.08 0.43 13.02
C LYS A 50 -5.66 1.87 13.34
N LEU A 51 -5.97 2.82 12.47
CA LEU A 51 -5.71 4.25 12.71
C LEU A 51 -6.45 4.75 13.95
N THR A 52 -7.69 4.28 14.15
CA THR A 52 -8.55 4.66 15.28
C THR A 52 -8.09 4.00 16.58
N GLU A 53 -7.93 2.68 16.61
CA GLU A 53 -7.53 1.92 17.82
C GLU A 53 -6.15 2.31 18.35
N THR A 54 -5.27 2.80 17.47
CA THR A 54 -3.90 3.19 17.85
C THR A 54 -3.75 4.68 18.13
N ASP A 55 -4.83 5.47 18.06
CA ASP A 55 -4.81 6.94 18.15
C ASP A 55 -3.76 7.55 17.22
N PHE A 56 -3.61 6.98 16.02
CA PHE A 56 -2.49 7.29 15.13
C PHE A 56 -2.38 8.78 14.83
N GLN A 57 -3.50 9.43 14.51
CA GLN A 57 -3.52 10.85 14.17
C GLN A 57 -3.03 11.72 15.33
N GLN A 58 -3.47 11.42 16.57
CA GLN A 58 -3.03 12.17 17.75
C GLN A 58 -1.54 11.98 18.02
N LYS A 59 -1.02 10.75 17.83
CA LYS A 59 0.42 10.47 17.96
C LYS A 59 1.24 11.20 16.92
N LEU A 60 0.79 11.22 15.66
CA LEU A 60 1.45 11.95 14.60
C LEU A 60 1.43 13.47 14.85
N ILE A 61 0.28 14.03 15.22
CA ILE A 61 0.16 15.46 15.60
C ILE A 61 1.11 15.81 16.76
N THR A 62 1.17 14.97 17.78
CA THR A 62 2.05 15.19 18.95
C THR A 62 3.51 15.20 18.53
N LYS A 63 3.95 14.19 17.77
CA LYS A 63 5.33 14.13 17.28
C LYS A 63 5.67 15.31 16.36
N LEU A 64 4.77 15.72 15.48
CA LEU A 64 4.98 16.90 14.64
C LEU A 64 5.20 18.16 15.49
N LYS A 65 4.43 18.33 16.56
CA LYS A 65 4.59 19.46 17.49
C LYS A 65 5.91 19.40 18.26
N ASP A 66 6.34 18.22 18.70
CA ASP A 66 7.61 18.03 19.39
C ASP A 66 8.81 18.43 18.51
N GLU A 67 8.67 18.30 17.19
CA GLU A 67 9.65 18.67 16.17
C GLU A 67 9.54 20.14 15.72
N GLY A 68 8.62 20.91 16.31
CA GLY A 68 8.43 22.33 16.04
C GLY A 68 7.46 22.66 14.90
N TYR A 69 6.81 21.68 14.30
CA TYR A 69 5.75 21.91 13.31
C TYR A 69 4.43 22.30 13.98
N LYS A 70 3.57 23.01 13.24
CA LYS A 70 2.28 23.51 13.73
C LYS A 70 1.12 22.94 12.90
N PRO A 71 0.73 21.67 13.09
CA PRO A 71 -0.45 21.13 12.40
C PRO A 71 -1.72 21.90 12.81
N THR A 72 -2.54 22.29 11.83
CA THR A 72 -3.74 23.14 12.06
C THR A 72 -4.92 22.38 12.66
N GLY A 73 -4.79 21.06 12.83
CA GLY A 73 -5.72 20.25 13.60
C GLY A 73 -5.87 18.86 13.00
N SER A 74 -6.65 18.75 11.94
CA SER A 74 -7.07 17.46 11.39
C SER A 74 -6.13 16.96 10.29
N ILE A 75 -5.80 15.67 10.35
CA ILE A 75 -5.07 14.97 9.30
C ILE A 75 -6.08 14.20 8.45
N GLY A 76 -6.14 14.50 7.16
CA GLY A 76 -6.98 13.79 6.19
C GLY A 76 -6.29 12.53 5.69
N TYR A 77 -7.05 11.51 5.29
CA TYR A 77 -6.50 10.32 4.65
C TYR A 77 -7.47 9.72 3.63
N THR A 78 -6.89 9.09 2.61
CA THR A 78 -7.61 8.35 1.55
C THR A 78 -6.96 6.99 1.38
N ILE A 79 -7.75 5.92 1.42
CA ILE A 79 -7.27 4.54 1.30
C ILE A 79 -7.80 3.98 -0.01
N PHE A 80 -6.91 3.68 -0.96
CA PHE A 80 -7.27 2.99 -2.20
C PHE A 80 -7.02 1.48 -2.08
N SER A 81 -5.96 1.08 -1.37
CA SER A 81 -5.63 -0.30 -1.02
C SER A 81 -4.61 -0.32 0.12
N MET A 82 -4.26 -1.51 0.64
CA MET A 82 -3.15 -1.63 1.60
C MET A 82 -1.82 -1.10 1.09
N GLU A 83 -1.55 -1.15 -0.21
CA GLU A 83 -0.30 -0.65 -0.80
C GLU A 83 -0.39 0.83 -1.21
N LYS A 84 -1.58 1.32 -1.51
CA LYS A 84 -1.82 2.69 -1.98
C LYS A 84 -2.70 3.46 -1.01
N LYS A 85 -2.05 4.23 -0.14
CA LYS A 85 -2.69 5.05 0.89
C LYS A 85 -2.10 6.45 0.86
N GLN A 86 -2.96 7.45 1.03
CA GLN A 86 -2.58 8.85 0.99
C GLN A 86 -2.97 9.54 2.29
N MET A 87 -2.13 10.45 2.76
CA MET A 87 -2.36 11.24 3.96
C MET A 87 -2.09 12.71 3.67
N THR A 88 -3.00 13.58 4.08
CA THR A 88 -2.88 15.02 3.90
C THR A 88 -2.76 15.69 5.26
N ILE A 89 -1.67 16.43 5.45
CA ILE A 89 -1.37 17.14 6.69
C ILE A 89 -1.34 18.63 6.38
N VAL A 90 -2.13 19.41 7.12
CA VAL A 90 -2.16 20.86 6.99
C VAL A 90 -1.33 21.47 8.13
N LEU A 91 -0.35 22.29 7.78
CA LEU A 91 0.54 22.97 8.72
C LEU A 91 0.39 24.49 8.61
N HIS A 92 0.39 25.18 9.75
CA HIS A 92 0.47 26.64 9.79
C HIS A 92 1.93 27.06 9.70
N GLY A 93 2.30 27.58 8.52
CA GLY A 93 3.67 27.89 8.15
C GLY A 93 4.53 26.65 7.95
N ILE A 94 5.28 26.63 6.84
CA ILE A 94 6.31 25.63 6.58
C ILE A 94 7.68 26.30 6.66
N ASP A 95 8.64 25.61 7.27
CA ASP A 95 10.01 26.10 7.39
C ASP A 95 10.57 26.50 6.02
N SER A 96 11.49 27.45 6.01
CA SER A 96 12.13 28.03 4.82
C SER A 96 12.68 26.99 3.82
N ASN A 97 12.96 25.77 4.30
CA ASN A 97 13.28 24.61 3.46
C ASN A 97 12.13 23.60 3.41
N ARG A 98 11.12 23.92 2.60
CA ARG A 98 9.90 23.11 2.39
C ARG A 98 10.19 21.64 2.05
N SER A 99 11.11 21.39 1.12
CA SER A 99 11.42 20.00 0.71
C SER A 99 12.00 19.17 1.87
N LYS A 100 12.83 19.78 2.72
CA LYS A 100 13.34 19.10 3.92
C LYS A 100 12.20 18.76 4.90
N ALA A 101 11.28 19.69 5.12
CA ALA A 101 10.11 19.45 5.96
C ALA A 101 9.21 18.34 5.38
N GLU A 102 8.97 18.37 4.08
CA GLU A 102 8.15 17.35 3.40
C GLU A 102 8.75 15.95 3.52
N ASN A 103 10.06 15.80 3.27
CA ASN A 103 10.76 14.53 3.43
C ASN A 103 10.74 14.03 4.87
N TYR A 104 10.98 14.93 5.84
CA TYR A 104 10.99 14.55 7.25
C TYR A 104 9.62 14.04 7.72
N ILE A 105 8.56 14.76 7.37
CA ILE A 105 7.19 14.40 7.76
C ILE A 105 6.75 13.11 7.05
N GLN A 106 7.16 12.92 5.80
CA GLN A 106 6.95 11.68 5.05
C GLN A 106 7.61 10.48 5.74
N GLU A 107 8.87 10.62 6.18
CA GLU A 107 9.59 9.58 6.92
C GLU A 107 8.95 9.30 8.28
N LEU A 108 8.64 10.35 9.05
CA LEU A 108 8.00 10.25 10.36
C LEU A 108 6.65 9.52 10.29
N THR A 109 5.82 9.89 9.32
CA THR A 109 4.52 9.25 9.08
C THR A 109 4.71 7.78 8.75
N ASN A 110 5.62 7.45 7.84
CA ASN A 110 5.92 6.08 7.43
C ASN A 110 6.49 5.22 8.56
N GLN A 111 7.33 5.80 9.42
CA GLN A 111 7.87 5.10 10.58
C GLN A 111 6.74 4.74 11.56
N LEU A 112 5.88 5.70 11.88
CA LEU A 112 4.74 5.46 12.77
C LEU A 112 3.78 4.43 12.15
N SER A 113 3.42 4.56 10.89
CA SER A 113 2.43 3.68 10.25
C SER A 113 2.96 2.27 10.09
N SER A 114 4.25 2.13 9.78
CA SER A 114 4.91 0.82 9.72
C SER A 114 4.96 0.15 11.08
N SER A 115 5.16 0.90 12.17
CA SER A 115 5.18 0.35 13.53
C SER A 115 3.84 -0.27 13.97
N ILE A 116 2.73 0.14 13.35
CA ILE A 116 1.40 -0.41 13.58
C ILE A 116 0.95 -1.38 12.47
N GLY A 117 1.84 -1.76 11.55
CA GLY A 117 1.56 -2.74 10.51
C GLY A 117 0.83 -2.21 9.28
N LEU A 118 0.72 -0.89 9.10
CA LEU A 118 0.06 -0.28 7.95
C LEU A 118 1.02 0.02 6.77
N GLY A 119 2.33 -0.22 6.94
CA GLY A 119 3.34 0.09 5.93
C GLY A 119 3.44 1.59 5.70
N THR A 120 3.53 2.03 4.44
CA THR A 120 3.76 3.43 4.07
C THR A 120 2.50 4.16 3.62
N PHE A 121 2.49 5.47 3.79
CA PHE A 121 1.55 6.42 3.20
C PHE A 121 2.30 7.35 2.26
N GLU A 122 1.67 7.78 1.17
CA GLU A 122 2.10 8.96 0.43
C GLU A 122 1.57 10.20 1.15
N VAL A 123 2.47 11.10 1.56
CA VAL A 123 2.12 12.25 2.40
C VAL A 123 2.13 13.53 1.58
N THR A 124 0.99 14.22 1.56
CA THR A 124 0.85 15.56 0.99
C THR A 124 0.80 16.58 2.13
N ILE A 125 1.59 17.64 2.04
CA ILE A 125 1.59 18.72 3.02
C ILE A 125 1.03 19.99 2.41
N LEU A 126 0.00 20.53 3.04
CA LEU A 126 -0.60 21.81 2.69
C LEU A 126 -0.20 22.86 3.73
N GLU A 127 0.00 24.08 3.26
CA GLU A 127 0.31 25.23 4.11
C GLU A 127 -0.93 26.08 4.28
N ASP A 128 -1.30 26.31 5.53
CA ASP A 128 -2.30 27.30 5.92
C ASP A 128 -1.58 28.62 6.20
N ASN A 129 -1.98 29.66 5.47
CA ASN A 129 -1.36 30.99 5.52
C ASN A 129 -2.15 32.00 6.36
N ASP A 130 -3.30 31.58 6.90
CA ASP A 130 -4.16 32.39 7.77
C ASP A 130 -3.68 32.34 9.23
#